data_AF-A0A6V8KM72-F1
#
_entry.id   AF-A0A6V8KM72-F1
#
_cell.length_a   1.000
_cell.length_b   1.000
_cell.length_c   1.000
_cell.angle_alpha   90.00
_cell.angle_beta   90.00
_cell.angle_gamma   90.00
#
_symmetry.space_group_name_H-M   'P 1'
#
loop_
_entity.id
_entity.type
_entity.pdbx_description
1 polymer ?
#
loop_
_entity_poly.entity_id
_entity_poly.type
_entity_poly.pdbx_seq_one_letter_code
_entity_poly.pdbx_strand_id
1 'polypeptide(L)'
;MWLALCVVLLAAGGGALAVPLVRAATSGEPAVTQSRQLLACVERPGDTYCQRLADDRAARGPLSNIDRDTAIRFAQRLRAAFEDELGAQCRTELESCVFAVPPTAETLRAALIEAGFTGPVVRPTRLYDPAPFGTIVYGVRAGAGCLVGWVEGGVGAGPQATGRRSDGTCLSA
;
A
#
# COMPACT_ATOMS: atom_id res chain seq x y z
N MET A 1 34.86 -32.77 33.59
CA MET A 1 36.33 -32.61 33.62
C MET A 1 36.68 -31.72 32.44
N TRP A 2 37.02 -30.43 32.53
CA TRP A 2 37.55 -29.56 33.59
C TRP A 2 36.94 -28.15 33.45
N LEU A 3 36.75 -27.45 34.57
CA LEU A 3 36.48 -26.01 34.63
C LEU A 3 37.76 -25.23 34.28
N ALA A 4 37.67 -24.21 33.42
CA ALA A 4 38.68 -23.17 33.32
C ALA A 4 38.02 -21.83 33.70
N LEU A 5 38.03 -21.56 35.00
CA LEU A 5 37.60 -20.30 35.61
C LEU A 5 38.81 -19.36 35.62
N CYS A 6 38.97 -18.51 34.61
CA CYS A 6 39.99 -17.45 34.64
C CYS A 6 39.37 -16.20 35.27
N VAL A 7 39.65 -15.99 36.56
CA VAL A 7 39.44 -14.71 37.25
C VAL A 7 40.66 -13.84 37.00
N VAL A 8 40.48 -12.75 36.25
CA VAL A 8 41.46 -11.66 36.20
C VAL A 8 40.87 -10.48 36.97
N LEU A 9 41.51 -10.15 38.08
CA LEU A 9 41.27 -8.98 38.91
C LEU A 9 42.54 -8.13 38.90
N LEU A 10 42.34 -6.79 38.98
CA LEU A 10 43.30 -5.66 39.02
C LEU A 10 43.30 -4.86 37.69
N ALA A 11 43.19 -3.52 37.66
CA ALA A 11 43.28 -2.51 38.70
C ALA A 11 42.53 -1.22 38.29
N ALA A 12 42.34 -0.34 39.27
CA ALA A 12 41.66 0.95 39.19
C ALA A 12 42.26 1.91 38.15
N GLY A 13 41.37 2.62 37.44
CA GLY A 13 41.71 3.75 36.58
C GLY A 13 40.44 4.31 35.96
N GLY A 14 40.09 5.54 36.31
CA GLY A 14 38.88 6.22 35.87
C GLY A 14 38.80 6.32 34.34
N GLY A 15 37.62 5.99 33.82
CA GLY A 15 37.31 6.03 32.39
C GLY A 15 36.09 5.17 32.13
N ALA A 16 34.91 5.72 32.34
CA ALA A 16 33.66 5.08 31.92
C ALA A 16 33.60 5.10 30.38
N LEU A 17 34.32 4.20 29.74
CA LEU A 17 34.09 3.83 28.34
C LEU A 17 33.10 2.67 28.36
N ALA A 18 31.83 2.99 28.10
CA ALA A 18 30.81 1.99 27.85
C ALA A 18 31.18 1.21 26.59
N VAL A 19 31.76 0.02 26.78
CA VAL A 19 31.96 -0.95 25.70
C VAL A 19 30.57 -1.50 25.36
N PRO A 20 30.06 -1.30 24.13
CA PRO A 20 28.82 -1.95 23.76
C PRO A 20 29.07 -3.45 23.72
N LEU A 21 28.39 -4.18 24.60
CA LEU A 21 28.21 -5.62 24.51
C LEU A 21 27.55 -5.91 23.15
N VAL A 22 28.36 -6.26 22.15
CA VAL A 22 27.87 -6.85 20.90
C VAL A 22 27.35 -8.22 21.26
N ARG A 23 26.05 -8.29 21.56
CA ARG A 23 25.33 -9.55 21.62
C ARG A 23 25.23 -10.05 20.18
N ALA A 24 26.10 -10.98 19.81
CA ALA A 24 25.97 -11.72 18.58
C ALA A 24 24.65 -12.49 18.63
N ALA A 25 23.61 -11.93 18.02
CA ALA A 25 22.35 -12.63 17.78
C ALA A 25 22.59 -13.64 16.66
N THR A 26 22.69 -14.90 17.04
CA THR A 26 22.65 -16.04 16.13
C THR A 26 21.30 -16.07 15.42
N SER A 27 21.33 -16.06 14.08
CA SER A 27 20.34 -16.61 13.14
C SER A 27 18.84 -16.45 13.50
N GLY A 28 18.13 -15.62 12.74
CA GLY A 28 16.67 -15.66 12.72
C GLY A 28 16.08 -14.59 11.81
N GLU A 29 15.75 -15.00 10.58
CA GLU A 29 14.93 -14.31 9.57
C GLU A 29 15.37 -12.89 9.09
N PRO A 30 15.29 -12.62 7.77
CA PRO A 30 15.38 -11.24 7.30
C PRO A 30 14.23 -10.45 7.94
N ALA A 31 14.57 -9.49 8.81
CA ALA A 31 13.62 -8.55 9.34
C ALA A 31 12.92 -7.86 8.16
N VAL A 32 11.64 -8.14 7.96
CA VAL A 32 10.82 -7.44 6.97
C VAL A 32 10.77 -5.98 7.43
N THR A 33 11.57 -5.12 6.80
CA THR A 33 11.52 -3.69 7.01
C THR A 33 10.17 -3.19 6.51
N GLN A 34 9.21 -3.05 7.43
CA GLN A 34 7.88 -2.53 7.14
C GLN A 34 7.95 -1.00 7.07
N SER A 35 7.58 -0.42 5.92
CA SER A 35 7.44 1.03 5.80
C SER A 35 6.12 1.51 6.36
N ARG A 36 6.20 2.38 7.37
CA ARG A 36 5.08 3.22 7.82
C ARG A 36 4.99 4.43 6.90
N GLN A 37 3.97 4.47 6.04
CA GLN A 37 3.65 5.67 5.27
C GLN A 37 2.74 6.59 6.09
N LEU A 38 3.10 7.86 6.14
CA LEU A 38 2.19 8.92 6.56
C LEU A 38 1.34 9.30 5.35
N LEU A 39 0.02 9.18 5.48
CA LEU A 39 -0.91 9.70 4.49
C LEU A 39 -1.55 10.97 5.04
N ALA A 40 -1.44 12.07 4.29
CA ALA A 40 -2.31 13.22 4.49
C ALA A 40 -3.66 12.94 3.82
N CYS A 41 -4.74 13.06 4.58
CA CYS A 41 -6.11 12.99 4.08
C CYS A 41 -6.82 14.29 4.46
N VAL A 42 -7.61 14.82 3.53
CA VAL A 42 -8.43 16.02 3.74
C VAL A 42 -9.88 15.61 3.61
N GLU A 43 -10.63 15.78 4.69
CA GLU A 43 -12.05 15.44 4.74
C GLU A 43 -12.89 16.65 4.32
N ARG A 44 -13.91 16.42 3.50
CA ARG A 44 -14.94 17.44 3.23
C ARG A 44 -15.92 17.47 4.42
N PRO A 45 -16.46 18.63 4.81
CA PRO A 45 -17.45 18.70 5.89
C PRO A 45 -18.62 17.71 5.65
N GLY A 46 -18.90 16.84 6.61
CA GLY A 46 -19.99 15.87 6.54
C GLY A 46 -19.66 14.51 5.88
N ASP A 47 -18.42 14.27 5.45
CA ASP A 47 -17.93 12.93 5.11
C ASP A 47 -17.21 12.31 6.31
N THR A 48 -16.91 11.01 6.26
CA THR A 48 -16.02 10.27 7.19
C THR A 48 -14.90 9.55 6.43
N TYR A 49 -14.59 10.01 5.23
CA TYR A 49 -13.64 9.38 4.30
C TYR A 49 -12.27 9.12 4.93
N CYS A 50 -11.72 10.08 5.70
CA CYS A 50 -10.38 9.91 6.25
C CYS A 50 -10.36 8.83 7.33
N GLN A 51 -11.42 8.73 8.14
CA GLN A 51 -11.58 7.64 9.09
C GLN A 51 -11.69 6.29 8.37
N ARG A 52 -12.55 6.17 7.34
CA ARG A 52 -12.71 4.91 6.57
C ARG A 52 -11.42 4.47 5.90
N LEU A 53 -10.64 5.41 5.38
CA LEU A 53 -9.34 5.13 4.80
C LEU A 53 -8.32 4.66 5.84
N ALA A 54 -8.35 5.23 7.04
CA ALA A 54 -7.52 4.78 8.16
C ALA A 54 -7.91 3.37 8.61
N ASP A 55 -9.21 3.10 8.74
CA ASP A 55 -9.75 1.78 9.13
C ASP A 55 -9.41 0.71 8.09
N ASP A 56 -9.55 1.00 6.79
CA ASP A 56 -9.16 0.08 5.72
C ASP A 56 -7.66 -0.23 5.75
N ARG A 57 -6.80 0.76 6.03
CA ARG A 57 -5.37 0.50 6.19
C ARG A 57 -5.05 -0.36 7.40
N ALA A 58 -5.70 -0.09 8.54
CA ALA A 58 -5.52 -0.87 9.75
C ALA A 58 -5.97 -2.33 9.58
N ALA A 59 -6.96 -2.57 8.72
CA ALA A 59 -7.49 -3.90 8.42
C ALA A 59 -6.65 -4.71 7.41
N ARG A 60 -5.59 -4.13 6.82
CA ARG A 60 -4.77 -4.79 5.82
C ARG A 60 -3.53 -5.42 6.43
N GLY A 61 -3.07 -6.51 5.80
CA GLY A 61 -1.78 -7.11 6.11
C GLY A 61 -0.63 -6.14 5.82
N PRO A 62 0.53 -6.31 6.49
CA PRO A 62 1.70 -5.49 6.22
C PRO A 62 2.16 -5.65 4.76
N LEU A 63 2.66 -4.56 4.18
CA LEU A 63 3.27 -4.55 2.86
C LEU A 63 4.76 -4.24 3.00
N SER A 64 5.62 -5.17 2.58
CA SER A 64 7.07 -4.94 2.56
C SER A 64 7.44 -3.84 1.57
N ASN A 65 8.63 -3.25 1.71
CA ASN A 65 9.12 -2.26 0.74
C ASN A 65 9.26 -2.84 -0.67
N ILE A 66 9.74 -4.08 -0.78
CA ILE A 66 9.91 -4.78 -2.05
C ILE A 66 8.54 -4.99 -2.74
N ASP A 67 7.53 -5.41 -1.97
CA ASP A 67 6.18 -5.61 -2.51
C ASP A 67 5.52 -4.29 -2.87
N ARG A 68 5.79 -3.23 -2.09
CA ARG A 68 5.33 -1.88 -2.39
C ARG A 68 5.91 -1.36 -3.68
N ASP A 69 7.22 -1.44 -3.87
CA ASP A 69 7.89 -0.99 -5.10
C ASP A 69 7.41 -1.81 -6.30
N THR A 70 7.15 -3.10 -6.08
CA THR A 70 6.52 -3.97 -7.09
C THR A 70 5.12 -3.50 -7.43
N ALA A 71 4.29 -3.20 -6.43
CA ALA A 71 2.94 -2.68 -6.65
C ALA A 71 2.96 -1.33 -7.38
N ILE A 72 3.89 -0.43 -7.03
CA ILE A 72 4.06 0.87 -7.71
C ILE A 72 4.44 0.67 -9.18
N ARG A 73 5.34 -0.26 -9.52
CA ARG A 73 5.62 -0.57 -10.94
C ARG A 73 4.41 -1.10 -11.71
N PHE A 74 3.47 -1.76 -11.04
CA PHE A 74 2.19 -2.14 -11.67
C PHE A 74 1.26 -0.93 -11.89
N ALA A 75 1.46 0.19 -11.19
CA ALA A 75 0.70 1.42 -11.42
C ALA A 75 0.97 1.99 -12.83
N GLN A 76 2.12 1.69 -13.45
CA GLN A 76 2.37 1.98 -14.88
C GLN A 76 1.35 1.29 -15.79
N ARG A 77 1.03 0.02 -15.53
CA ARG A 77 0.02 -0.72 -16.30
C ARG A 77 -1.38 -0.20 -16.05
N LEU A 78 -1.68 0.16 -14.81
CA LEU A 78 -2.96 0.77 -14.46
C LEU A 78 -3.14 2.12 -15.16
N ARG A 79 -2.09 2.95 -15.19
CA ARG A 79 -2.04 4.19 -15.94
C ARG A 79 -2.27 3.94 -17.43
N ALA A 80 -1.52 3.02 -18.05
CA ALA A 80 -1.69 2.68 -19.46
C ALA A 80 -3.12 2.24 -19.76
N ALA A 81 -3.74 1.42 -18.90
CA ALA A 81 -5.15 1.05 -19.04
C ALA A 81 -6.09 2.27 -19.05
N PHE A 82 -5.81 3.28 -18.22
CA PHE A 82 -6.61 4.50 -18.20
C PHE A 82 -6.37 5.38 -19.44
N GLU A 83 -5.13 5.51 -19.88
CA GLU A 83 -4.77 6.33 -21.04
C GLU A 83 -5.24 5.69 -22.36
N ASP A 84 -4.94 4.41 -22.57
CA ASP A 84 -5.15 3.70 -23.83
C ASP A 84 -6.62 3.26 -24.01
N GLU A 85 -7.25 2.72 -22.96
CA GLU A 85 -8.61 2.16 -23.05
C GLU A 85 -9.71 3.17 -22.73
N LEU A 86 -9.40 4.17 -21.90
CA LEU A 86 -10.39 5.14 -21.41
C LEU A 86 -10.09 6.58 -21.84
N GLY A 87 -9.02 6.81 -22.61
CA GLY A 87 -8.65 8.14 -23.10
C GLY A 87 -8.33 9.13 -21.99
N ALA A 88 -7.83 8.64 -20.85
CA ALA A 88 -7.47 9.49 -19.72
C ALA A 88 -6.16 10.26 -19.99
N GLN A 89 -5.98 11.36 -19.28
CA GLN A 89 -4.74 12.10 -19.19
C GLN A 89 -4.21 11.98 -17.77
N CYS A 90 -3.15 11.22 -17.58
CA CYS A 90 -2.50 11.03 -16.29
C CYS A 90 -1.20 11.83 -16.24
N ARG A 91 -0.96 12.58 -15.17
CA ARG A 91 0.33 13.30 -15.00
C ARG A 91 1.48 12.31 -14.79
N THR A 92 1.33 11.45 -13.78
CA THR A 92 2.31 10.42 -13.41
C THR A 92 1.58 9.15 -12.95
N GLU A 93 2.33 8.07 -12.65
CA GLU A 93 1.80 6.74 -12.33
C GLU A 93 0.96 6.67 -11.04
N LEU A 94 1.29 7.52 -10.06
CA LEU A 94 0.63 7.57 -8.75
C LEU A 94 -0.18 8.86 -8.56
N GLU A 95 -0.30 9.66 -9.60
CA GLU A 95 -1.06 10.91 -9.56
C GLU A 95 -2.48 10.73 -10.11
N SER A 96 -3.26 11.80 -9.99
CA SER A 96 -4.60 11.84 -10.53
C SER A 96 -4.62 11.76 -12.05
N CYS A 97 -5.63 11.11 -12.59
CA CYS A 97 -5.94 11.06 -14.02
C CYS A 97 -7.22 11.85 -14.31
N VAL A 98 -7.31 12.47 -15.47
CA VAL A 98 -8.52 13.14 -15.96
C VAL A 98 -9.06 12.38 -17.16
N PHE A 99 -10.32 11.95 -17.09
CA PHE A 99 -11.02 11.22 -18.14
C PHE A 99 -11.86 12.21 -18.95
N ALA A 100 -11.69 12.22 -20.28
CA ALA A 100 -12.49 13.07 -21.16
C ALA A 100 -13.99 12.73 -21.09
N VAL A 101 -14.30 11.44 -20.93
CA VAL A 101 -15.64 10.93 -20.64
C VAL A 101 -15.59 10.22 -19.29
N PRO A 102 -16.41 10.61 -18.30
CA PRO A 102 -16.44 9.92 -17.01
C PRO A 102 -16.74 8.42 -17.19
N PRO A 103 -15.86 7.52 -16.72
CA PRO A 103 -16.08 6.09 -16.90
C PRO A 103 -17.19 5.60 -15.98
N THR A 104 -17.90 4.57 -16.41
CA THR A 104 -18.79 3.80 -15.53
C THR A 104 -17.99 2.72 -14.82
N ALA A 105 -18.56 2.10 -13.78
CA ALA A 105 -17.91 0.98 -13.12
C ALA A 105 -17.68 -0.21 -14.08
N GLU A 106 -18.53 -0.35 -15.10
CA GLU A 106 -18.44 -1.41 -16.10
C GLU A 106 -17.32 -1.14 -17.11
N THR A 107 -17.25 0.08 -17.67
CA THR A 107 -16.17 0.43 -18.62
C THR A 107 -14.82 0.42 -17.93
N LEU A 108 -14.73 0.92 -16.69
CA LEU A 108 -13.51 0.86 -15.89
C LEU A 108 -13.10 -0.59 -15.61
N ARG A 109 -14.04 -1.48 -15.29
CA ARG A 109 -13.72 -2.90 -15.08
C ARG A 109 -13.21 -3.56 -16.37
N ALA A 110 -13.85 -3.30 -17.51
CA ALA A 110 -13.46 -3.84 -18.79
C ALA A 110 -12.03 -3.42 -19.16
N ALA A 111 -11.71 -2.14 -19.04
CA ALA A 111 -10.37 -1.60 -19.30
C ALA A 111 -9.29 -2.28 -18.43
N LEU A 112 -9.58 -2.52 -17.15
CA LEU A 112 -8.63 -3.23 -16.27
C LEU A 112 -8.45 -4.69 -16.67
N ILE A 113 -9.51 -5.37 -17.10
CA ILE A 113 -9.40 -6.75 -17.59
C ILE A 113 -8.57 -6.80 -18.87
N GLU A 114 -8.81 -5.88 -19.81
CA GLU A 114 -8.07 -5.79 -21.07
C GLU A 114 -6.58 -5.52 -20.85
N ALA A 115 -6.26 -4.65 -19.88
CA ALA A 115 -4.89 -4.40 -19.43
C ALA A 115 -4.24 -5.59 -18.68
N GLY A 116 -4.94 -6.73 -18.59
CA GLY A 116 -4.43 -7.98 -18.02
C GLY A 116 -4.53 -8.08 -16.50
N PHE A 117 -5.28 -7.20 -15.83
CA PHE A 117 -5.56 -7.38 -14.41
C PHE A 117 -6.57 -8.51 -14.21
N THR A 118 -6.16 -9.55 -13.49
CA THR A 118 -7.05 -10.69 -13.19
C THR A 118 -7.94 -10.37 -11.98
N GLY A 119 -9.25 -10.47 -12.16
CA GLY A 119 -10.25 -10.29 -11.10
C GLY A 119 -10.25 -8.89 -10.46
N PRO A 120 -10.25 -7.78 -11.25
CA PRO A 120 -10.34 -6.45 -10.68
C PRO A 120 -11.70 -6.28 -9.99
N VAL A 121 -11.69 -5.70 -8.79
CA VAL A 121 -12.92 -5.27 -8.14
C VAL A 121 -13.13 -3.82 -8.50
N VAL A 122 -14.25 -3.52 -9.17
CA VAL A 122 -14.65 -2.16 -9.57
C VAL A 122 -16.13 -2.02 -9.30
N ARG A 123 -16.56 -0.99 -8.58
CA ARG A 123 -17.98 -0.80 -8.24
C ARG A 123 -18.22 0.60 -7.64
N PRO A 124 -19.48 1.05 -7.57
CA PRO A 124 -19.82 2.18 -6.73
C PRO A 124 -19.32 2.00 -5.29
N THR A 125 -18.90 3.10 -4.69
CA THR A 125 -18.44 3.16 -3.31
C THR A 125 -19.57 2.79 -2.33
N ARG A 126 -19.26 1.90 -1.39
CA ARG A 126 -20.09 1.46 -0.28
C ARG A 126 -19.66 2.16 1.01
N LEU A 127 -20.51 2.02 2.04
CA LEU A 127 -20.37 2.67 3.35
C LEU A 127 -18.99 2.55 4.01
N TYR A 128 -18.27 1.45 3.80
CA TYR A 128 -16.99 1.18 4.48
C TYR A 128 -15.79 1.15 3.55
N ASP A 129 -15.95 1.60 2.30
CA ASP A 129 -14.82 1.64 1.40
C ASP A 129 -13.88 2.81 1.70
N PRO A 130 -12.59 2.65 1.39
CA PRO A 130 -11.58 3.71 1.47
C PRO A 130 -11.71 4.72 0.31
N ALA A 131 -12.92 5.22 0.06
CA ALA A 131 -13.22 6.18 -0.99
C ALA A 131 -14.33 7.16 -0.57
N PRO A 132 -14.39 8.38 -1.14
CA PRO A 132 -15.51 9.29 -0.95
C PRO A 132 -16.83 8.71 -1.48
N PHE A 133 -17.96 9.11 -0.90
CA PHE A 133 -19.27 8.69 -1.40
C PHE A 133 -19.55 9.19 -2.81
N GLY A 134 -20.36 8.44 -3.57
CA GLY A 134 -20.74 8.80 -4.95
C GLY A 134 -19.64 8.56 -5.98
N THR A 135 -18.51 7.97 -5.59
CA THR A 135 -17.40 7.62 -6.48
C THR A 135 -17.48 6.16 -6.94
N ILE A 136 -16.67 5.81 -7.94
CA ILE A 136 -16.37 4.43 -8.30
C ILE A 136 -15.05 4.06 -7.62
N VAL A 137 -15.07 3.06 -6.75
CA VAL A 137 -13.86 2.50 -6.14
C VAL A 137 -13.36 1.32 -6.97
N TYR A 138 -12.04 1.19 -7.08
CA TYR A 138 -11.41 0.05 -7.74
C TYR A 138 -10.24 -0.51 -6.93
N GLY A 139 -9.99 -1.81 -7.09
CA GLY A 139 -8.92 -2.53 -6.42
C GLY A 139 -8.39 -3.65 -7.32
N VAL A 140 -7.09 -3.63 -7.58
CA VAL A 140 -6.41 -4.64 -8.41
C VAL A 140 -5.23 -5.25 -7.66
N ARG A 141 -4.96 -6.53 -7.93
CA ARG A 141 -3.78 -7.22 -7.39
C ARG A 141 -2.54 -6.73 -8.13
N ALA A 142 -1.47 -6.50 -7.36
CA ALA A 142 -0.20 -6.01 -7.86
C ALA A 142 0.95 -6.70 -7.11
N GLY A 143 1.39 -7.86 -7.64
CA GLY A 143 2.29 -8.75 -6.91
C GLY A 143 1.66 -9.27 -5.62
N ALA A 144 2.40 -9.23 -4.51
CA ALA A 144 1.87 -9.57 -3.19
C ALA A 144 0.91 -8.50 -2.63
N GLY A 145 0.97 -7.26 -3.14
CA GLY A 145 0.15 -6.14 -2.70
C GLY A 145 -1.10 -5.89 -3.55
N CYS A 146 -1.68 -4.72 -3.32
CA CYS A 146 -2.84 -4.19 -4.01
C CYS A 146 -2.60 -2.75 -4.43
N LEU A 147 -3.21 -2.36 -5.54
CA LEU A 147 -3.45 -0.95 -5.89
C LEU A 147 -4.94 -0.68 -5.69
N VAL A 148 -5.26 0.30 -4.85
CA VAL A 148 -6.64 0.72 -4.54
C VAL A 148 -6.79 2.20 -4.81
N GLY A 149 -7.83 2.58 -5.55
CA GLY A 149 -8.11 3.97 -5.90
C GLY A 149 -9.58 4.20 -6.20
N TRP A 150 -9.91 5.40 -6.65
CA TRP A 150 -11.29 5.77 -6.97
C TRP A 150 -11.37 6.80 -8.09
N VAL A 151 -12.55 6.93 -8.70
CA VAL A 151 -12.88 7.90 -9.75
C VAL A 151 -14.17 8.65 -9.40
N GLU A 152 -14.15 9.99 -9.48
CA GLU A 152 -15.28 10.90 -9.25
C GLU A 152 -15.46 11.81 -10.47
N GLY A 153 -16.60 11.74 -11.16
CA GLY A 153 -16.96 12.73 -12.19
C GLY A 153 -15.93 12.91 -13.33
N GLY A 154 -15.14 11.88 -13.65
CA GLY A 154 -14.06 11.97 -14.64
C GLY A 154 -12.70 12.37 -14.07
N VAL A 155 -12.53 12.42 -12.74
CA VAL A 155 -11.22 12.56 -12.09
C VAL A 155 -10.92 11.29 -11.30
N GLY A 156 -9.85 10.59 -11.68
CA GLY A 156 -9.31 9.48 -10.92
C GLY A 156 -8.32 9.97 -9.89
N ALA A 157 -8.47 9.57 -8.63
CA ALA A 157 -7.41 9.72 -7.65
C ALA A 157 -6.29 8.70 -7.93
N GLY A 158 -5.05 9.13 -7.70
CA GLY A 158 -3.89 8.25 -7.80
C GLY A 158 -4.04 7.01 -6.93
N PRO A 159 -3.73 5.81 -7.45
CA PRO A 159 -3.88 4.57 -6.71
C PRO A 159 -2.89 4.51 -5.55
N GLN A 160 -3.30 3.88 -4.45
CA GLN A 160 -2.45 3.65 -3.30
C GLN A 160 -1.98 2.19 -3.27
N ALA A 161 -0.67 2.00 -3.17
CA ALA A 161 -0.07 0.71 -2.90
C ALA A 161 -0.31 0.32 -1.44
N THR A 162 -0.98 -0.80 -1.24
CA THR A 162 -1.40 -1.27 0.09
C THR A 162 -1.34 -2.79 0.20
N GLY A 163 -1.40 -3.31 1.43
CA GLY A 163 -1.48 -4.75 1.67
C GLY A 163 -2.84 -5.33 1.25
N ARG A 164 -2.92 -6.66 1.24
CA ARG A 164 -4.19 -7.37 1.05
C ARG A 164 -5.02 -7.32 2.32
N ARG A 165 -6.33 -7.45 2.18
CA ARG A 165 -7.23 -7.71 3.32
C ARG A 165 -7.01 -9.15 3.83
N SER A 166 -7.56 -9.48 4.99
CA SER A 166 -7.43 -10.80 5.61
C SER A 166 -7.98 -11.95 4.76
N ASP A 167 -8.95 -11.67 3.89
CA ASP A 167 -9.51 -12.61 2.91
C ASP A 167 -8.65 -12.74 1.62
N GLY A 168 -7.50 -12.06 1.57
CA GLY A 168 -6.59 -12.07 0.43
C GLY A 168 -7.05 -11.23 -0.77
N THR A 169 -8.14 -10.46 -0.64
CA THR A 169 -8.65 -9.55 -1.68
C THR A 169 -8.09 -8.13 -1.52
N CYS A 170 -8.22 -7.33 -2.57
CA CYS A 170 -7.87 -5.90 -2.53
C CYS A 170 -9.03 -5.03 -2.05
N LEU A 171 -10.25 -5.43 -2.40
CA LEU A 171 -11.54 -4.89 -1.98
C LEU A 171 -12.54 -6.04 -1.93
N SER A 172 -13.57 -5.93 -1.08
CA SER A 172 -14.70 -6.86 -1.12
C SER A 172 -15.51 -6.65 -2.41
N ALA A 173 -15.86 -7.74 -3.09
CA ALA A 173 -16.72 -7.74 -4.27
C ALA A 173 -18.09 -7.12 -4.01
#